data_AF-A0A3R5WIL7-F1
#
_entry.id   AF-A0A3R5WIL7-F1
#
_cell.length_a   1.000
_cell.length_b   1.000
_cell.length_c   1.000
_cell.angle_alpha   90.00
_cell.angle_beta   90.00
_cell.angle_gamma   90.00
#
_symmetry.space_group_name_H-M   'P 1'
#
loop_
_entity.id
_entity.type
_entity.pdbx_description
1 polymer ?
#
loop_
_entity_poly.entity_id
_entity_poly.type
_entity_poly.pdbx_seq_one_letter_code
_entity_poly.pdbx_strand_id
1 'polypeptide(L)'
;MEYRANMSKKIYIIAIFILAAASLFVLSACEKKDNGTETTQKKIMNGTVESAADFTHIGVYIDVNKNDSGVTDVKYTISGEIAIVSFRYKGVRVELRGSCKYSQYELAGVKDTSNGDLIATDINGYRASLYTLDPGRIIFWSDGKINYSLYIYVTATDDDVNDIVKQISFESRYEERDDVKNQTVDEGKQFAEKIIKVFCDKDIEALEDMMYYPQELGNGNSVANVNELRNLSKDDMFTDILIKALSDKNALDEMRISDDCTEYTIGTNYKNVHFKLMDDGQFLITKINN
;
A
#
# COMPACT_ATOMS: atom_id res chain seq x y z
N MET A 1 -23.97 49.90 3.11
CA MET A 1 -24.10 48.77 4.07
C MET A 1 -23.54 47.46 3.51
N GLU A 2 -22.84 47.47 2.36
CA GLU A 2 -22.23 46.26 1.75
C GLU A 2 -20.75 46.03 2.09
N TYR A 3 -20.04 47.05 2.58
CA TYR A 3 -18.61 46.92 2.89
C TYR A 3 -18.31 46.13 4.19
N ARG A 4 -19.29 45.96 5.08
CA ARG A 4 -19.13 45.21 6.34
C ARG A 4 -19.39 43.71 6.22
N ALA A 5 -20.18 43.27 5.22
CA ALA A 5 -20.49 41.86 5.01
C ALA A 5 -19.34 41.08 4.36
N ASN A 6 -18.54 41.73 3.51
CA ASN A 6 -17.38 41.10 2.87
C ASN A 6 -16.13 41.04 3.77
N MET A 7 -15.98 41.98 4.72
CA MET A 7 -14.91 41.88 5.72
C MET A 7 -15.15 40.75 6.71
N SER A 8 -16.39 40.46 7.11
CA SER A 8 -16.65 39.35 8.05
C SER A 8 -16.34 37.98 7.44
N LYS A 9 -16.69 37.73 6.17
CA LYS A 9 -16.34 36.47 5.48
C LYS A 9 -14.82 36.27 5.32
N LYS A 10 -14.07 37.31 4.97
CA LYS A 10 -12.59 37.22 4.86
C LYS A 10 -11.92 37.02 6.21
N ILE A 11 -12.43 37.64 7.28
CA ILE A 11 -11.93 37.45 8.65
C ILE A 11 -12.23 36.04 9.17
N TYR A 12 -13.38 35.46 8.83
CA TYR A 12 -13.71 34.07 9.22
C TYR A 12 -12.85 33.02 8.51
N ILE A 13 -12.51 33.22 7.23
CA ILE A 13 -11.65 32.29 6.49
C ILE A 13 -10.21 32.34 7.03
N ILE A 14 -9.68 33.53 7.34
CA ILE A 14 -8.35 33.69 7.94
C ILE A 14 -8.31 33.11 9.37
N ALA A 15 -9.38 33.25 10.16
CA ALA A 15 -9.46 32.69 11.51
C ALA A 15 -9.50 31.14 11.53
N ILE A 16 -10.11 30.51 10.52
CA ILE A 16 -10.11 29.04 10.38
C ILE A 16 -8.72 28.51 9.99
N PHE A 17 -7.96 29.25 9.17
CA PHE A 17 -6.58 28.87 8.81
C PHE A 17 -5.60 29.01 9.99
N ILE A 18 -5.80 29.98 10.88
CA ILE A 18 -4.96 30.12 12.09
C ILE A 18 -5.32 29.04 13.14
N LEU A 19 -6.58 28.62 13.24
CA LEU A 19 -7.00 27.54 14.13
C LEU A 19 -6.51 26.16 13.65
N ALA A 20 -6.44 25.90 12.35
CA ALA A 20 -5.88 24.67 11.80
C ALA A 20 -4.34 24.60 11.95
N ALA A 21 -3.64 25.74 11.92
CA ALA A 21 -2.20 25.81 12.17
C ALA A 21 -1.87 25.71 13.69
N ALA A 22 -2.76 26.16 14.57
CA ALA A 22 -2.58 26.09 16.02
C ALA A 22 -2.98 24.73 16.62
N SER A 23 -3.91 23.99 16.00
CA SER A 23 -4.32 22.65 16.48
C SER A 23 -3.27 21.56 16.24
N LEU A 24 -2.23 21.82 15.44
CA LEU A 24 -1.09 20.91 15.24
C LEU A 24 0.05 21.11 16.25
N PHE A 25 -0.07 22.06 17.19
CA PHE A 25 0.96 22.35 18.21
C PHE A 25 0.59 21.99 19.66
N VAL A 26 -0.51 21.27 19.91
CA VAL A 26 -0.85 20.79 21.26
C VAL A 26 -0.97 19.26 21.29
N LEU A 27 0.13 18.57 20.97
CA LEU A 27 0.38 17.21 21.47
C LEU A 27 1.87 17.07 21.79
N SER A 28 2.30 17.80 22.82
CA SER A 28 3.51 17.48 23.56
C SER A 28 3.22 17.68 25.04
N ALA A 29 3.54 16.64 25.82
CA ALA A 29 3.33 16.47 27.25
C ALA A 29 1.92 16.02 27.69
N CYS A 30 1.72 14.70 27.66
CA CYS A 30 1.16 14.01 28.81
C CYS A 30 1.83 12.63 28.91
N GLU A 31 2.88 12.54 29.74
CA GLU A 31 3.41 11.26 30.20
C GLU A 31 2.30 10.50 30.91
N LYS A 32 1.76 9.48 30.27
CA LYS A 32 1.10 8.37 30.96
C LYS A 32 2.01 7.16 30.85
N LYS A 33 2.49 6.73 32.02
CA LYS A 33 3.03 5.38 32.22
C LYS A 33 1.91 4.39 31.87
N ASP A 34 2.09 3.60 30.82
CA ASP A 34 1.31 2.39 30.59
C ASP A 34 2.23 1.16 30.64
N ASN A 35 1.86 0.26 31.55
CA ASN A 35 2.36 -1.10 31.68
C ASN A 35 1.49 -2.01 30.80
N GLY A 36 2.12 -2.83 29.94
CA GLY A 36 1.50 -3.89 29.14
C GLY A 36 0.71 -3.35 27.94
N THR A 37 0.95 -3.78 26.70
CA THR A 37 1.21 -5.12 26.18
C THR A 37 1.93 -4.89 24.85
N GLU A 38 3.08 -5.54 24.61
CA GLU A 38 3.79 -5.42 23.34
C GLU A 38 2.94 -6.06 22.23
N THR A 39 2.15 -5.26 21.53
CA THR A 39 1.73 -5.58 20.17
C THR A 39 2.93 -5.34 19.26
N THR A 40 3.28 -6.33 18.45
CA THR A 40 4.34 -6.31 17.42
C THR A 40 4.04 -5.35 16.26
N GLN A 41 3.26 -4.29 16.49
CA GLN A 41 3.08 -3.22 15.53
C GLN A 41 4.25 -2.24 15.68
N LYS A 42 5.15 -2.27 14.69
CA LYS A 42 6.22 -1.29 14.55
C LYS A 42 5.62 0.11 14.72
N LYS A 43 6.04 0.82 15.76
CA LYS A 43 5.52 2.14 16.10
C LYS A 43 5.78 3.08 14.93
N ILE A 44 4.72 3.65 14.37
CA ILE A 44 4.82 4.69 13.33
C ILE A 44 5.73 5.80 13.85
N MET A 45 6.83 6.03 13.17
CA MET A 45 7.82 7.04 13.55
C MET A 45 7.35 8.41 13.12
N ASN A 46 6.61 9.10 13.99
CA ASN A 46 6.24 10.49 13.74
C ASN A 46 7.46 11.41 13.84
N GLY A 47 7.57 12.35 12.91
CA GLY A 47 8.62 13.37 12.91
C GLY A 47 9.38 13.46 11.59
N THR A 48 10.48 14.19 11.62
CA THR A 48 11.39 14.33 10.48
C THR A 48 12.17 13.04 10.27
N VAL A 49 12.27 12.60 9.01
CA VAL A 49 13.02 11.41 8.59
C VAL A 49 14.13 11.81 7.62
N GLU A 50 15.06 10.90 7.34
CA GLU A 50 16.27 11.22 6.57
C GLU A 50 15.99 11.28 5.06
N SER A 51 15.11 10.41 4.57
CA SER A 51 14.89 10.24 3.14
C SER A 51 13.49 9.71 2.79
N ALA A 52 13.18 9.67 1.49
CA ALA A 52 11.96 9.06 0.97
C ALA A 52 11.87 7.55 1.25
N ALA A 53 13.00 6.84 1.39
CA ALA A 53 13.02 5.42 1.71
C ALA A 53 12.44 5.12 3.11
N ASP A 54 12.48 6.10 4.01
CA ASP A 54 11.90 5.96 5.34
C ASP A 54 10.37 5.87 5.30
N PHE A 55 9.71 6.26 4.19
CA PHE A 55 8.25 6.14 4.05
C PHE A 55 7.77 4.72 3.73
N THR A 56 8.67 3.81 3.35
CA THR A 56 8.31 2.44 2.95
C THR A 56 7.49 1.70 4.01
N HIS A 57 7.75 1.91 5.30
CA HIS A 57 7.02 1.23 6.37
C HIS A 57 5.54 1.65 6.49
N ILE A 58 5.17 2.83 5.96
CA ILE A 58 3.76 3.25 5.82
C ILE A 58 3.21 2.98 4.41
N GLY A 59 3.98 2.30 3.56
CA GLY A 59 3.57 1.81 2.26
C GLY A 59 3.56 2.86 1.15
N VAL A 60 4.29 3.95 1.33
CA VAL A 60 4.36 5.06 0.38
C VAL A 60 5.81 5.32 0.02
N TYR A 61 6.08 5.69 -1.22
CA TYR A 61 7.30 6.41 -1.56
C TYR A 61 6.92 7.64 -2.36
N ILE A 62 7.41 8.79 -1.90
CA ILE A 62 7.29 10.08 -2.56
C ILE A 62 8.62 10.81 -2.40
N ASP A 63 9.16 11.35 -3.49
CA ASP A 63 10.42 12.09 -3.48
C ASP A 63 10.42 13.23 -4.49
N VAL A 64 11.43 14.08 -4.40
CA VAL A 64 11.65 15.24 -5.27
C VAL A 64 13.03 15.20 -5.91
N ASN A 65 13.13 15.69 -7.14
CA ASN A 65 14.38 15.77 -7.90
C ASN A 65 15.31 16.84 -7.31
N LYS A 66 16.15 16.45 -6.35
CA LYS A 66 17.15 17.33 -5.71
C LYS A 66 18.25 17.83 -6.64
N ASN A 67 18.38 17.26 -7.84
CA ASN A 67 19.38 17.69 -8.81
C ASN A 67 18.94 18.92 -9.61
N ASP A 68 17.64 19.25 -9.60
CA ASP A 68 17.15 20.46 -10.23
C ASP A 68 17.48 21.69 -9.37
N SER A 69 18.16 22.67 -9.96
CA SER A 69 18.56 23.90 -9.26
C SER A 69 17.40 24.73 -8.72
N GLY A 70 16.18 24.52 -9.22
CA GLY A 70 14.96 25.13 -8.72
C GLY A 70 14.48 24.50 -7.41
N VAL A 71 14.87 23.27 -7.09
CA VAL A 71 14.42 22.54 -5.91
C VAL A 71 15.35 22.84 -4.72
N THR A 72 14.79 23.42 -3.65
CA THR A 72 15.53 23.73 -2.42
C THR A 72 14.72 23.36 -1.17
N ASP A 73 15.33 23.47 0.02
CA ASP A 73 14.67 23.28 1.33
C ASP A 73 13.88 21.97 1.48
N VAL A 74 14.39 20.87 0.90
CA VAL A 74 13.71 19.57 0.94
C VAL A 74 13.72 18.99 2.35
N LYS A 75 12.54 18.62 2.85
CA LYS A 75 12.34 18.02 4.17
C LYS A 75 11.32 16.88 4.09
N TYR A 76 11.68 15.75 4.69
CA TYR A 76 10.83 14.56 4.80
C TYR A 76 10.22 14.50 6.20
N THR A 77 8.94 14.20 6.30
CA THR A 77 8.23 14.10 7.58
C THR A 77 7.16 13.02 7.51
N ILE A 78 7.03 12.25 8.59
CA ILE A 78 5.93 11.32 8.81
C ILE A 78 5.01 11.91 9.87
N SER A 79 3.70 11.92 9.58
CA SER A 79 2.66 12.33 10.53
C SER A 79 1.50 11.34 10.47
N GLY A 80 1.45 10.43 11.45
CA GLY A 80 0.62 9.25 11.39
C GLY A 80 0.96 8.43 10.15
N GLU A 81 -0.05 8.09 9.37
CA GLU A 81 0.07 7.26 8.16
C GLU A 81 0.22 8.13 6.90
N ILE A 82 0.85 9.30 7.05
CA ILE A 82 1.02 10.28 5.98
C ILE A 82 2.51 10.56 5.78
N ALA A 83 3.00 10.28 4.58
CA ALA A 83 4.28 10.75 4.09
C ALA A 83 4.13 12.22 3.66
N ILE A 84 5.05 13.09 4.06
CA ILE A 84 5.06 14.51 3.71
C ILE A 84 6.46 14.89 3.22
N VAL A 85 6.54 15.42 2.00
CA VAL A 85 7.74 16.06 1.46
C VAL A 85 7.47 17.54 1.27
N SER A 86 8.07 18.37 2.10
CA SER A 86 8.06 19.82 1.97
C SER A 86 9.30 20.27 1.21
N PHE A 87 9.15 21.14 0.23
CA PHE A 87 10.27 21.70 -0.52
C PHE A 87 9.91 23.08 -1.07
N ARG A 88 10.89 23.75 -1.68
CA ARG A 88 10.66 24.92 -2.51
C ARG A 88 11.01 24.62 -3.95
N TYR A 89 10.20 25.11 -4.89
CA TYR A 89 10.54 25.16 -6.31
C TYR A 89 10.59 26.61 -6.78
N LYS A 90 11.76 27.07 -7.25
CA LYS A 90 12.00 28.47 -7.64
C LYS A 90 11.53 29.48 -6.57
N GLY A 91 11.72 29.13 -5.29
CA GLY A 91 11.33 29.94 -4.12
C GLY A 91 9.89 29.72 -3.62
N VAL A 92 9.02 29.08 -4.42
CA VAL A 92 7.63 28.77 -4.06
C VAL A 92 7.59 27.56 -3.13
N ARG A 93 6.88 27.66 -2.00
CA ARG A 93 6.68 26.52 -1.09
C ARG A 93 5.72 25.51 -1.71
N VAL A 94 6.09 24.25 -1.64
CA VAL A 94 5.31 23.10 -2.12
C VAL A 94 5.30 22.01 -1.05
N GLU A 95 4.18 21.32 -0.90
CA GLU A 95 4.05 20.12 -0.06
C GLU A 95 3.42 18.98 -0.84
N LEU A 96 4.16 17.88 -0.98
CA LEU A 96 3.67 16.61 -1.51
C LEU A 96 3.32 15.69 -0.35
N ARG A 97 2.15 15.08 -0.40
CA ARG A 97 1.64 14.17 0.64
C ARG A 97 1.14 12.88 0.01
N GLY A 98 1.34 11.76 0.69
CA GLY A 98 0.85 10.45 0.27
C GLY A 98 0.40 9.58 1.44
N SER A 99 -0.67 8.81 1.26
CA SER A 99 -1.16 7.84 2.25
C SER A 99 -2.00 6.75 1.62
N CYS A 100 -1.91 5.53 2.18
CA CYS A 100 -2.83 4.43 1.89
C CYS A 100 -4.13 4.46 2.72
N LYS A 101 -4.19 5.29 3.78
CA LYS A 101 -5.34 5.31 4.72
C LYS A 101 -6.24 6.52 4.56
N TYR A 102 -5.66 7.66 4.22
CA TYR A 102 -6.40 8.91 4.08
C TYR A 102 -6.73 9.19 2.63
N SER A 103 -7.91 9.74 2.40
CA SER A 103 -8.29 10.27 1.09
C SER A 103 -7.44 11.50 0.72
N GLN A 104 -7.35 11.79 -0.57
CA GLN A 104 -6.65 12.97 -1.11
C GLN A 104 -7.10 14.31 -0.48
N TYR A 105 -8.37 14.43 -0.09
CA TYR A 105 -8.92 15.63 0.55
C TYR A 105 -8.54 15.74 2.03
N GLU A 106 -8.56 14.63 2.77
CA GLU A 106 -8.08 14.56 4.15
C GLU A 106 -6.59 14.87 4.22
N LEU A 107 -5.80 14.33 3.27
CA LEU A 107 -4.38 14.65 3.13
C LEU A 107 -4.14 16.14 2.98
N ALA A 108 -5.01 16.84 2.25
CA ALA A 108 -4.93 18.28 2.05
C ALA A 108 -5.54 19.12 3.17
N GLY A 109 -6.31 18.51 4.08
CA GLY A 109 -7.11 19.24 5.06
C GLY A 109 -8.20 20.11 4.43
N VAL A 110 -8.71 19.74 3.25
CA VAL A 110 -9.78 20.48 2.57
C VAL A 110 -11.08 19.67 2.56
N LYS A 111 -12.22 20.34 2.59
CA LYS A 111 -13.51 19.69 2.39
C LYS A 111 -13.75 19.50 0.91
N ASP A 112 -14.14 18.30 0.50
CA ASP A 112 -14.68 18.09 -0.84
C ASP A 112 -15.98 18.87 -0.97
N THR A 113 -15.99 19.86 -1.86
CA THR A 113 -17.18 20.64 -2.18
C THR A 113 -17.73 20.32 -3.56
N SER A 114 -17.03 19.47 -4.32
CA SER A 114 -17.37 19.00 -5.68
C SER A 114 -17.72 20.10 -6.71
N ASN A 115 -17.48 21.37 -6.36
CA ASN A 115 -17.89 22.58 -7.09
C ASN A 115 -16.70 23.48 -7.48
N GLY A 116 -15.47 23.02 -7.29
CA GLY A 116 -14.27 23.76 -7.71
C GLY A 116 -14.10 23.73 -9.22
N ASP A 117 -13.35 24.68 -9.77
CA ASP A 117 -12.89 24.68 -11.17
C ASP A 117 -11.97 23.48 -11.39
N LEU A 118 -12.58 22.31 -11.59
CA LEU A 118 -11.92 21.03 -11.76
C LEU A 118 -11.30 20.97 -13.15
N ILE A 119 -9.99 21.13 -13.21
CA ILE A 119 -9.24 20.82 -14.43
C ILE A 119 -8.69 19.41 -14.26
N ALA A 120 -9.10 18.50 -15.14
CA ALA A 120 -8.48 17.18 -15.21
C ALA A 120 -7.11 17.32 -15.88
N THR A 121 -6.07 16.80 -15.23
CA THR A 121 -4.71 16.71 -15.78
C THR A 121 -4.19 15.28 -15.64
N ASP A 122 -3.00 15.02 -16.17
CA ASP A 122 -2.30 13.74 -16.05
C ASP A 122 -1.03 13.94 -15.21
N ILE A 123 -0.81 13.03 -14.27
CA ILE A 123 0.44 12.94 -13.51
C ILE A 123 0.95 11.51 -13.67
N ASN A 124 2.00 11.33 -14.47
CA ASN A 124 2.64 10.04 -14.74
C ASN A 124 1.63 8.94 -15.14
N GLY A 125 0.64 9.26 -15.98
CA GLY A 125 -0.40 8.33 -16.43
C GLY A 125 -1.62 8.21 -15.50
N TYR A 126 -1.63 8.90 -14.36
CA TYR A 126 -2.76 8.94 -13.45
C TYR A 126 -3.60 10.19 -13.67
N ARG A 127 -4.92 9.99 -13.75
CA ARG A 127 -5.88 11.08 -13.82
C ARG A 127 -5.82 11.88 -12.52
N ALA A 128 -5.54 13.17 -12.65
CA ALA A 128 -5.43 14.09 -11.54
C ALA A 128 -6.48 15.19 -11.62
N SER A 129 -6.89 15.68 -10.45
CA SER A 129 -7.84 16.77 -10.26
C SER A 129 -7.12 17.99 -9.72
N LEU A 130 -7.15 19.10 -10.46
CA LEU A 130 -6.50 20.36 -10.10
C LEU A 130 -7.53 21.38 -9.66
N TYR A 131 -7.27 22.03 -8.52
CA TYR A 131 -8.08 23.10 -7.94
C TYR A 131 -7.25 24.36 -7.78
N THR A 132 -7.83 25.51 -8.11
CA THR A 132 -7.24 26.82 -7.86
C THR A 132 -7.76 27.39 -6.55
N LEU A 133 -6.83 27.85 -5.70
CA LEU A 133 -7.11 28.50 -4.43
C LEU A 133 -6.67 29.97 -4.52
N ASP A 134 -7.26 30.83 -3.70
CA ASP A 134 -6.84 32.23 -3.54
C ASP A 134 -6.22 32.46 -2.16
N PRO A 135 -4.89 32.39 -2.00
CA PRO A 135 -3.89 31.95 -2.99
C PRO A 135 -3.67 30.42 -2.99
N GLY A 136 -3.11 29.88 -4.07
CA GLY A 136 -2.61 28.51 -4.11
C GLY A 136 -3.11 27.67 -5.29
N ARG A 137 -2.54 26.48 -5.43
CA ARG A 137 -3.07 25.39 -6.25
C ARG A 137 -3.00 24.10 -5.46
N ILE A 138 -3.95 23.21 -5.67
CA ILE A 138 -3.89 21.87 -5.09
C ILE A 138 -4.28 20.81 -6.11
N ILE A 139 -3.55 19.70 -6.08
CA ILE A 139 -3.70 18.60 -7.03
C ILE A 139 -3.92 17.31 -6.28
N PHE A 140 -4.88 16.51 -6.75
CA PHE A 140 -5.21 15.21 -6.19
C PHE A 140 -5.13 14.13 -7.24
N TRP A 141 -4.55 12.99 -6.88
CA TRP A 141 -4.57 11.78 -7.71
C TRP A 141 -4.41 10.54 -6.85
N SER A 142 -4.64 9.39 -7.45
CA SER A 142 -4.44 8.09 -6.81
C SER A 142 -3.95 7.08 -7.83
N ASP A 143 -3.15 6.12 -7.39
CA ASP A 143 -2.77 4.93 -8.15
C ASP A 143 -3.69 3.71 -7.88
N GLY A 144 -4.76 3.92 -7.10
CA GLY A 144 -5.71 2.88 -6.66
C GLY A 144 -5.39 2.28 -5.29
N LYS A 145 -4.14 2.39 -4.80
CA LYS A 145 -3.72 1.93 -3.47
C LYS A 145 -3.35 3.09 -2.56
N ILE A 146 -2.68 4.09 -3.11
CA ILE A 146 -2.21 5.29 -2.43
C ILE A 146 -2.97 6.50 -2.98
N ASN A 147 -3.36 7.39 -2.07
CA ASN A 147 -3.86 8.71 -2.40
C ASN A 147 -2.74 9.73 -2.25
N TYR A 148 -2.70 10.69 -3.16
CA TYR A 148 -1.69 11.73 -3.19
C TYR A 148 -2.32 13.11 -3.22
N SER A 149 -1.61 14.07 -2.63
CA SER A 149 -1.98 15.48 -2.64
C SER A 149 -0.73 16.34 -2.82
N LEU A 150 -0.77 17.30 -3.75
CA LEU A 150 0.27 18.28 -3.95
C LEU A 150 -0.29 19.68 -3.71
N TYR A 151 0.22 20.38 -2.69
CA TYR A 151 -0.16 21.74 -2.36
C TYR A 151 0.91 22.73 -2.80
N ILE A 152 0.54 23.74 -3.57
CA ILE A 152 1.39 24.86 -3.99
C ILE A 152 0.86 26.13 -3.32
N TYR A 153 1.66 26.77 -2.47
CA TYR A 153 1.21 27.82 -1.55
C TYR A 153 1.02 29.22 -2.17
N VAL A 154 1.12 29.35 -3.48
CA VAL A 154 0.93 30.61 -4.21
C VAL A 154 0.05 30.36 -5.43
N THR A 155 -0.56 31.43 -5.95
CA THR A 155 -1.21 31.39 -7.25
C THR A 155 -0.15 31.12 -8.32
N ALA A 156 -0.12 29.89 -8.80
CA ALA A 156 0.81 29.40 -9.81
C ALA A 156 0.07 29.23 -11.14
N THR A 157 0.74 29.51 -12.25
CA THR A 157 0.20 29.22 -13.60
C THR A 157 0.18 27.72 -13.86
N ASP A 158 -0.54 27.28 -14.89
CA ASP A 158 -0.54 25.86 -15.26
C ASP A 158 0.86 25.38 -15.71
N ASP A 159 1.67 26.27 -16.29
CA ASP A 159 3.06 25.97 -16.64
C ASP A 159 3.92 25.75 -15.39
N ASP A 160 3.76 26.60 -14.36
CA ASP A 160 4.45 26.42 -13.07
C ASP A 160 4.06 25.10 -12.40
N VAL A 161 2.78 24.74 -12.48
CA VAL A 161 2.26 23.46 -11.95
C VAL A 161 2.91 22.29 -12.69
N ASN A 162 2.92 22.32 -14.02
CA ASN A 162 3.52 21.27 -14.84
C ASN A 162 5.03 21.13 -14.59
N ASP A 163 5.73 22.24 -14.39
CA ASP A 163 7.13 22.26 -14.02
C ASP A 163 7.37 21.58 -12.67
N ILE A 164 6.57 21.89 -11.65
CA ILE A 164 6.68 21.28 -10.31
C ILE A 164 6.38 19.78 -10.36
N VAL A 165 5.34 19.37 -11.10
CA VAL A 165 4.95 17.95 -11.22
C VAL A 165 6.08 17.11 -11.84
N LYS A 166 6.87 17.66 -12.76
CA LYS A 166 8.04 16.96 -13.32
C LYS A 166 9.15 16.72 -12.30
N GLN A 167 9.16 17.45 -11.20
CA GLN A 167 10.16 17.32 -10.15
C GLN A 167 9.78 16.29 -9.09
N ILE A 168 8.56 15.74 -9.11
CA ILE A 168 8.13 14.77 -8.11
C ILE A 168 8.21 13.34 -8.66
N SER A 169 8.47 12.40 -7.77
CA SER A 169 8.39 10.96 -8.03
C SER A 169 7.56 10.32 -6.95
N PHE A 170 6.81 9.28 -7.31
CA PHE A 170 5.96 8.55 -6.39
C PHE A 170 5.74 7.13 -6.90
N GLU A 171 5.57 6.21 -5.96
CA GLU A 171 5.25 4.81 -6.22
C GLU A 171 4.50 4.23 -5.02
N SER A 172 3.66 3.23 -5.28
CA SER A 172 3.04 2.44 -4.23
C SER A 172 4.07 1.48 -3.64
N ARG A 173 4.22 1.54 -2.32
CA ARG A 173 4.94 0.54 -1.52
C ARG A 173 3.97 -0.21 -0.61
N TYR A 174 2.67 -0.24 -0.96
CA TYR A 174 1.59 -0.73 -0.10
C TYR A 174 1.84 -2.16 0.42
N GLU A 175 2.28 -3.05 -0.47
CA GLU A 175 2.59 -4.45 -0.14
C GLU A 175 3.83 -4.60 0.76
N GLU A 176 4.62 -3.54 0.94
CA GLU A 176 5.80 -3.57 1.81
C GLU A 176 5.48 -3.32 3.28
N ARG A 177 4.24 -2.88 3.59
CA ARG A 177 3.80 -2.62 4.97
C ARG A 177 3.76 -3.90 5.79
N ASP A 178 4.14 -3.78 7.06
CA ASP A 178 4.16 -4.93 7.97
C ASP A 178 2.75 -5.49 8.24
N ASP A 179 1.72 -4.64 8.34
CA ASP A 179 0.33 -5.08 8.54
C ASP A 179 -0.22 -5.84 7.33
N VAL A 180 0.08 -5.36 6.12
CA VAL A 180 -0.28 -6.03 4.87
C VAL A 180 0.44 -7.38 4.75
N LYS A 181 1.76 -7.41 4.94
CA LYS A 181 2.54 -8.66 4.93
C LYS A 181 2.00 -9.69 5.92
N ASN A 182 1.70 -9.28 7.16
CA ASN A 182 1.16 -10.17 8.17
C ASN A 182 -0.23 -10.71 7.76
N GLN A 183 -1.09 -9.86 7.22
CA GLN A 183 -2.39 -10.30 6.70
C GLN A 183 -2.23 -11.32 5.56
N THR A 184 -1.35 -11.05 4.59
CA THR A 184 -1.09 -11.97 3.48
C THR A 184 -0.55 -13.32 3.97
N VAL A 185 0.29 -13.32 5.02
CA VAL A 185 0.75 -14.56 5.66
C VAL A 185 -0.41 -15.33 6.31
N ASP A 186 -1.32 -14.65 7.01
CA ASP A 186 -2.48 -15.28 7.64
C ASP A 186 -3.46 -15.85 6.59
N GLU A 187 -3.70 -15.13 5.50
CA GLU A 187 -4.48 -15.63 4.36
C GLU A 187 -3.81 -16.83 3.68
N GLY A 188 -2.47 -16.80 3.55
CA GLY A 188 -1.68 -17.92 3.07
C GLY A 188 -1.82 -19.16 3.95
N LYS A 189 -1.84 -19.00 5.29
CA LYS A 189 -2.12 -20.10 6.22
C LYS A 189 -3.52 -20.68 6.05
N GLN A 190 -4.53 -19.84 5.87
CA GLN A 190 -5.91 -20.31 5.60
C GLN A 190 -5.99 -21.08 4.28
N PHE A 191 -5.24 -20.67 3.25
CA PHE A 191 -5.14 -21.43 2.01
C PHE A 191 -4.41 -22.76 2.22
N ALA A 192 -3.33 -22.78 3.01
CA ALA A 192 -2.62 -24.00 3.37
C ALA A 192 -3.49 -25.01 4.13
N GLU A 193 -4.36 -24.55 5.02
CA GLU A 193 -5.39 -25.38 5.68
C GLU A 193 -6.32 -26.05 4.66
N LYS A 194 -6.76 -25.30 3.63
CA LYS A 194 -7.56 -25.85 2.53
C LYS A 194 -6.79 -26.91 1.75
N ILE A 195 -5.50 -26.67 1.47
CA ILE A 195 -4.63 -27.66 0.82
C ILE A 195 -4.60 -28.95 1.65
N ILE A 196 -4.27 -28.87 2.94
CA ILE A 196 -4.22 -30.05 3.82
C ILE A 196 -5.54 -30.82 3.76
N LYS A 197 -6.67 -30.11 3.88
CA LYS A 197 -8.00 -30.72 3.83
C LYS A 197 -8.23 -31.46 2.51
N VAL A 198 -7.99 -30.80 1.38
CA VAL A 198 -8.15 -31.38 0.04
C VAL A 198 -7.33 -32.65 -0.14
N PHE A 199 -6.07 -32.65 0.32
CA PHE A 199 -5.20 -33.83 0.22
C PHE A 199 -5.63 -34.96 1.16
N CYS A 200 -6.00 -34.65 2.40
CA CYS A 200 -6.50 -35.64 3.36
C CYS A 200 -7.82 -36.28 2.92
N ASP A 201 -8.72 -35.50 2.33
CA ASP A 201 -10.02 -35.97 1.83
C ASP A 201 -9.93 -36.61 0.43
N LYS A 202 -8.75 -36.55 -0.22
CA LYS A 202 -8.52 -36.98 -1.60
C LYS A 202 -9.52 -36.34 -2.59
N ASP A 203 -9.79 -35.06 -2.37
CA ASP A 203 -10.81 -34.28 -3.07
C ASP A 203 -10.25 -33.66 -4.35
N ILE A 204 -10.39 -34.37 -5.46
CA ILE A 204 -9.89 -33.90 -6.76
C ILE A 204 -10.68 -32.69 -7.27
N GLU A 205 -11.97 -32.58 -6.96
CA GLU A 205 -12.83 -31.51 -7.48
C GLU A 205 -12.41 -30.17 -6.86
N ALA A 206 -12.17 -30.14 -5.55
CA ALA A 206 -11.65 -28.95 -4.89
C ALA A 206 -10.21 -28.62 -5.34
N LEU A 207 -9.38 -29.63 -5.62
CA LEU A 207 -8.01 -29.42 -6.09
C LEU A 207 -7.96 -28.71 -7.45
N GLU A 208 -8.93 -28.98 -8.34
CA GLU A 208 -8.98 -28.41 -9.68
C GLU A 208 -9.02 -26.89 -9.68
N ASP A 209 -9.83 -26.30 -8.79
CA ASP A 209 -10.00 -24.85 -8.65
C ASP A 209 -8.85 -24.20 -7.87
N MET A 210 -8.02 -25.00 -7.20
CA MET A 210 -6.89 -24.53 -6.40
C MET A 210 -5.58 -24.54 -7.16
N MET A 211 -5.49 -25.16 -8.33
CA MET A 211 -4.25 -25.21 -9.10
C MET A 211 -4.17 -24.10 -10.13
N TYR A 212 -3.02 -23.44 -10.19
CA TYR A 212 -2.64 -22.64 -11.34
C TYR A 212 -2.22 -23.60 -12.44
N TYR A 213 -2.64 -23.53 -13.70
CA TYR A 213 -2.17 -24.46 -14.75
C TYR A 213 -1.29 -23.74 -15.78
N PRO A 214 -0.33 -24.44 -16.44
CA PRO A 214 0.09 -25.85 -16.28
C PRO A 214 1.01 -26.07 -15.07
N GLN A 215 1.08 -27.28 -14.50
CA GLN A 215 1.98 -27.60 -13.35
C GLN A 215 2.73 -28.91 -13.45
N GLU A 216 3.88 -28.95 -12.77
CA GLU A 216 4.60 -30.16 -12.41
C GLU A 216 4.05 -30.74 -11.10
N LEU A 217 3.70 -32.03 -11.12
CA LEU A 217 3.12 -32.78 -9.99
C LEU A 217 4.12 -33.72 -9.30
N GLY A 218 5.42 -33.53 -9.57
CA GLY A 218 6.50 -34.39 -9.10
C GLY A 218 6.67 -35.64 -9.96
N ASN A 219 7.79 -36.35 -9.76
CA ASN A 219 8.13 -37.59 -10.48
C ASN A 219 8.10 -37.50 -12.03
N GLY A 220 8.31 -36.31 -12.59
CA GLY A 220 8.31 -36.07 -14.04
C GLY A 220 6.91 -35.97 -14.68
N ASN A 221 5.85 -35.95 -13.87
CA ASN A 221 4.49 -35.73 -14.34
C ASN A 221 4.16 -34.24 -14.40
N SER A 222 3.52 -33.83 -15.48
CA SER A 222 2.98 -32.49 -15.66
C SER A 222 1.52 -32.56 -16.09
N VAL A 223 0.72 -31.58 -15.65
CA VAL A 223 -0.66 -31.41 -16.07
C VAL A 223 -0.85 -30.03 -16.67
N ALA A 224 -1.39 -29.97 -17.88
CA ALA A 224 -1.62 -28.72 -18.56
C ALA A 224 -2.99 -28.09 -18.26
N ASN A 225 -3.95 -28.87 -17.75
CA ASN A 225 -5.32 -28.45 -17.53
C ASN A 225 -6.09 -29.42 -16.62
N VAL A 226 -7.31 -29.02 -16.23
CA VAL A 226 -8.24 -29.80 -15.40
C VAL A 226 -8.52 -31.21 -15.95
N ASN A 227 -8.66 -31.37 -17.27
CA ASN A 227 -8.94 -32.69 -17.84
C ASN A 227 -7.76 -33.64 -17.65
N GLU A 228 -6.53 -33.15 -17.82
CA GLU A 228 -5.33 -33.93 -17.56
C GLU A 228 -5.19 -34.28 -16.08
N LEU A 229 -5.50 -33.34 -15.17
CA LEU A 229 -5.54 -33.63 -13.73
C LEU A 229 -6.52 -34.76 -13.41
N ARG A 230 -7.75 -34.69 -13.91
CA ARG A 230 -8.79 -35.71 -13.69
C ARG A 230 -8.44 -37.10 -14.22
N ASN A 231 -7.55 -37.17 -15.22
CA ASN A 231 -7.11 -38.43 -15.81
C ASN A 231 -5.98 -39.12 -15.03
N LEU A 232 -5.39 -38.45 -14.04
CA LEU A 232 -4.37 -39.05 -13.19
C LEU A 232 -4.99 -40.00 -12.17
N SER A 233 -4.21 -40.99 -11.77
CA SER A 233 -4.57 -41.87 -10.67
C SER A 233 -4.64 -41.07 -9.37
N LYS A 234 -5.78 -41.17 -8.66
CA LYS A 234 -5.92 -40.56 -7.33
C LYS A 234 -4.84 -41.04 -6.37
N ASP A 235 -4.41 -42.30 -6.47
CA ASP A 235 -3.37 -42.85 -5.60
C ASP A 235 -1.98 -42.29 -5.92
N ASP A 236 -1.75 -41.87 -7.17
CA ASP A 236 -0.50 -41.21 -7.58
C ASP A 236 -0.48 -39.74 -7.18
N MET A 237 -1.65 -39.09 -7.12
CA MET A 237 -1.79 -37.69 -6.71
C MET A 237 -1.79 -37.53 -5.19
N PHE A 238 -2.57 -38.34 -4.48
CA PHE A 238 -2.81 -38.26 -3.05
C PHE A 238 -2.05 -39.36 -2.30
N THR A 239 -0.72 -39.35 -2.44
CA THR A 239 0.13 -40.36 -1.83
C THR A 239 0.10 -40.27 -0.30
N ASP A 240 0.11 -41.41 0.38
CA ASP A 240 0.12 -41.45 1.85
C ASP A 240 1.32 -40.68 2.45
N ILE A 241 2.44 -40.65 1.73
CA ILE A 241 3.65 -39.94 2.14
C ILE A 241 3.42 -38.42 2.08
N LEU A 242 2.83 -37.91 1.00
CA LEU A 242 2.51 -36.48 0.90
C LEU A 242 1.43 -36.08 1.91
N ILE A 243 0.36 -36.87 2.05
CA ILE A 243 -0.69 -36.62 3.04
C ILE A 243 -0.07 -36.54 4.45
N LYS A 244 0.77 -37.50 4.83
CA LYS A 244 1.44 -37.48 6.13
C LYS A 244 2.35 -36.27 6.31
N ALA A 245 3.03 -35.83 5.25
CA ALA A 245 3.86 -34.63 5.27
C ALA A 245 3.04 -33.35 5.47
N LEU A 246 1.86 -33.27 4.86
CA LEU A 246 0.96 -32.13 4.97
C LEU A 246 0.17 -32.11 6.29
N SER A 247 -0.17 -33.29 6.82
CA SER A 247 -0.98 -33.43 8.03
C SER A 247 -0.15 -33.46 9.32
N ASP A 248 1.13 -33.09 9.27
CA ASP A 248 1.92 -32.94 10.50
C ASP A 248 1.31 -31.84 11.37
N LYS A 249 1.24 -32.06 12.68
CA LYS A 249 0.65 -31.11 13.64
C LYS A 249 1.32 -29.73 13.60
N ASN A 250 2.56 -29.65 13.15
CA ASN A 250 3.33 -28.41 13.05
C ASN A 250 3.36 -27.88 11.61
N ALA A 251 2.72 -28.51 10.63
CA ALA A 251 2.88 -28.18 9.21
C ALA A 251 2.55 -26.73 8.86
N LEU A 252 1.57 -26.14 9.54
CA LEU A 252 1.18 -24.72 9.37
C LEU A 252 2.14 -23.76 10.08
N ASP A 253 2.64 -24.14 11.26
CA ASP A 253 3.59 -23.34 12.02
C ASP A 253 4.99 -23.34 11.37
N GLU A 254 5.34 -24.45 10.73
CA GLU A 254 6.60 -24.66 9.99
C GLU A 254 6.44 -24.36 8.49
N MET A 255 5.34 -23.73 8.08
CA MET A 255 5.14 -23.28 6.70
C MET A 255 6.28 -22.34 6.30
N ARG A 256 6.93 -22.68 5.19
CA ARG A 256 8.06 -21.89 4.66
C ARG A 256 7.53 -20.82 3.73
N ILE A 257 8.12 -19.64 3.82
CA ILE A 257 7.76 -18.48 3.01
C ILE A 257 9.06 -17.98 2.38
N SER A 258 9.04 -17.66 1.08
CA SER A 258 10.18 -17.05 0.40
C SER A 258 10.53 -15.69 1.00
N ASP A 259 11.78 -15.26 0.82
CA ASP A 259 12.27 -13.97 1.38
C ASP A 259 11.49 -12.77 0.85
N ASP A 260 10.96 -12.85 -0.37
CA ASP A 260 10.12 -11.83 -1.00
C ASP A 260 8.62 -11.98 -0.64
N CYS A 261 8.27 -12.96 0.20
CA CYS A 261 6.91 -13.29 0.61
C CYS A 261 5.94 -13.61 -0.53
N THR A 262 6.46 -14.04 -1.69
CA THR A 262 5.63 -14.36 -2.86
C THR A 262 5.28 -15.84 -2.96
N GLU A 263 6.10 -16.74 -2.42
CA GLU A 263 5.90 -18.19 -2.51
C GLU A 263 5.86 -18.83 -1.12
N TYR A 264 4.91 -19.74 -0.96
CA TYR A 264 4.64 -20.45 0.27
C TYR A 264 4.82 -21.95 0.02
N THR A 265 5.38 -22.65 1.00
CA THR A 265 5.58 -24.10 0.91
C THR A 265 5.13 -24.78 2.20
N ILE A 266 4.23 -25.74 2.07
CA ILE A 266 3.75 -26.57 3.18
C ILE A 266 4.16 -28.03 2.99
N GLY A 267 4.51 -28.71 4.09
CA GLY A 267 5.01 -30.08 4.13
C GLY A 267 6.51 -30.16 4.41
N THR A 268 7.12 -31.32 4.15
CA THR A 268 8.54 -31.56 4.41
C THR A 268 9.44 -31.04 3.28
N ASN A 269 10.76 -31.15 3.40
CA ASN A 269 11.70 -30.73 2.35
C ASN A 269 11.55 -31.49 1.02
N TYR A 270 11.02 -32.71 1.04
CA TYR A 270 10.94 -33.58 -0.15
C TYR A 270 9.52 -33.91 -0.58
N LYS A 271 8.54 -33.61 0.28
CA LYS A 271 7.12 -33.92 0.11
C LYS A 271 6.35 -32.70 0.53
N ASN A 272 5.96 -31.88 -0.43
CA ASN A 272 5.42 -30.55 -0.16
C ASN A 272 4.58 -30.03 -1.31
N VAL A 273 3.82 -28.98 -1.01
CA VAL A 273 3.03 -28.23 -1.97
C VAL A 273 3.49 -26.78 -1.94
N HIS A 274 3.76 -26.23 -3.10
CA HIS A 274 4.07 -24.82 -3.30
C HIS A 274 2.81 -24.09 -3.76
N PHE A 275 2.61 -22.87 -3.27
CA PHE A 275 1.50 -22.02 -3.68
C PHE A 275 1.89 -20.54 -3.55
N LYS A 276 1.20 -19.67 -4.27
CA LYS A 276 1.45 -18.22 -4.25
C LYS A 276 0.17 -17.41 -4.42
N LEU A 277 0.21 -16.17 -3.96
CA LEU A 277 -0.80 -15.17 -4.27
C LEU A 277 -0.59 -14.68 -5.70
N MET A 278 -1.62 -14.78 -6.53
CA MET A 278 -1.61 -14.31 -7.91
C MET A 278 -1.96 -12.82 -8.00
N ASP A 279 -1.67 -12.21 -9.15
CA ASP A 279 -1.95 -10.79 -9.41
C ASP A 279 -3.43 -10.43 -9.29
N ASP A 280 -4.34 -11.40 -9.45
CA ASP A 280 -5.78 -11.24 -9.28
C ASP A 280 -6.26 -11.38 -7.82
N GLY A 281 -5.32 -11.56 -6.88
CA GLY A 281 -5.58 -11.70 -5.46
C GLY A 281 -5.98 -13.10 -5.01
N GLN A 282 -5.86 -14.12 -5.86
CA GLN A 282 -6.17 -15.50 -5.49
C GLN A 282 -4.91 -16.30 -5.16
N PHE A 283 -4.94 -17.07 -4.08
CA PHE A 283 -3.92 -18.08 -3.84
C PHE A 283 -4.16 -19.31 -4.70
N LEU A 284 -3.12 -19.79 -5.38
CA LEU A 284 -3.16 -21.02 -6.17
C LEU A 284 -1.89 -21.85 -5.97
N ILE A 285 -2.05 -23.16 -6.05
CA ILE A 285 -0.98 -24.17 -6.05
C ILE A 285 -0.19 -24.06 -7.35
N THR A 286 1.13 -23.94 -7.20
CA THR A 286 2.11 -23.83 -8.29
C THR A 286 3.09 -24.99 -8.35
N LYS A 287 3.04 -25.92 -7.40
CA LYS A 287 3.82 -27.16 -7.48
C LYS A 287 3.31 -28.16 -6.48
N ILE A 288 3.30 -29.43 -6.87
CA ILE A 288 3.12 -30.54 -5.94
C ILE A 288 4.35 -31.42 -6.07
N ASN A 289 5.07 -31.63 -4.97
CA ASN A 289 6.20 -32.55 -4.92
C ASN A 289 5.75 -33.80 -4.17
N ASN A 290 5.26 -34.78 -4.94
CA ASN A 290 4.98 -36.14 -4.47
C ASN A 290 6.24 -36.98 -4.26
#